data_AF-A0A562BPZ6-F1
#
_entry.id   AF-A0A562BPZ6-F1
#
_cell.length_a   1.000
_cell.length_b   1.000
_cell.length_c   1.000
_cell.angle_alpha   90.00
_cell.angle_beta   90.00
_cell.angle_gamma   90.00
#
_symmetry.space_group_name_H-M   'P 1'
#
loop_
_entity.id
_entity.type
_entity.pdbx_description
1 polymer ?
#
loop_
_entity_poly.entity_id
_entity_poly.type
_entity_poly.pdbx_seq_one_letter_code
_entity_poly.pdbx_strand_id
1 'polypeptide(L)'
;MKEMFYRDHLIAAHAVPVGASAGVRYGYEGEILAAGPRAEATSGLPASYASDVEMTFDNAATAIEACLQAGRQLIDTRLDGAETPAASADPTHPPGLAEGHPRSTI
;
A
#
# COMPACT_ATOMS: atom_id res chain seq x y z
N MET A 1 0.23 -11.48 18.98
CA MET A 1 1.15 -11.24 17.86
C MET A 1 0.93 -12.35 16.84
N LYS A 2 0.97 -12.01 15.55
CA LYS A 2 0.96 -12.96 14.44
C LYS A 2 1.89 -12.45 13.34
N GLU A 3 2.66 -13.34 12.74
CA GLU A 3 3.59 -13.01 11.67
C GLU A 3 3.17 -13.72 10.38
N MET A 4 3.38 -13.08 9.24
CA MET A 4 3.08 -13.63 7.93
C MET A 4 4.12 -13.19 6.90
N PHE A 5 4.63 -14.15 6.13
CA PHE A 5 5.43 -13.86 4.95
C PHE A 5 4.54 -13.56 3.74
N TYR A 6 4.81 -12.46 3.04
CA TYR A 6 4.09 -12.05 1.85
C TYR A 6 5.03 -11.33 0.86
N ARG A 7 5.13 -11.85 -0.38
CA ARG A 7 5.95 -11.27 -1.47
C ARG A 7 7.35 -10.82 -1.01
N ASP A 8 8.10 -11.69 -0.35
CA ASP A 8 9.47 -11.42 0.15
C ASP A 8 9.57 -10.45 1.34
N HIS A 9 8.43 -10.07 1.93
CA HIS A 9 8.33 -9.25 3.13
C HIS A 9 7.78 -10.07 4.30
N LEU A 10 8.28 -9.80 5.50
CA LEU A 10 7.71 -10.29 6.75
C LEU A 10 6.79 -9.21 7.31
N ILE A 11 5.52 -9.56 7.54
CA ILE A 11 4.54 -8.70 8.17
C ILE A 11 4.34 -9.20 9.60
N ALA A 12 4.72 -8.41 10.60
CA ALA A 12 4.41 -8.66 11.99
C ALA A 12 3.18 -7.85 12.40
N ALA A 13 2.19 -8.51 13.02
CA ALA A 13 0.92 -7.90 13.42
C ALA A 13 0.67 -8.07 14.92
N HIS A 14 0.33 -6.96 15.57
CA HIS A 14 0.15 -6.85 17.01
C HIS A 14 -1.20 -6.19 17.31
N ALA A 15 -1.99 -6.80 18.18
CA ALA A 15 -3.18 -6.15 18.72
C ALA A 15 -2.79 -5.37 19.97
N VAL A 16 -3.27 -4.13 20.05
CA VAL A 16 -2.96 -3.19 21.13
C VAL A 16 -4.26 -2.84 21.83
N PRO A 17 -4.42 -3.12 23.13
CA PRO A 17 -5.62 -2.75 23.85
C PRO A 17 -5.71 -1.22 23.95
N VAL A 18 -6.81 -0.65 23.45
CA VAL A 18 -7.13 0.78 23.47
C VAL A 18 -8.43 0.98 24.25
N GLY A 19 -8.35 1.79 25.30
CA GLY A 19 -9.52 2.18 26.10
C GLY A 19 -9.34 1.93 27.59
N ALA A 20 -9.68 2.96 28.38
CA ALA A 20 -9.85 2.87 29.81
C ALA A 20 -11.36 2.83 30.12
N SER A 21 -11.80 1.73 30.75
CA SER A 21 -13.00 1.69 31.62
C SER A 21 -14.39 1.30 31.08
N ALA A 22 -14.63 1.04 29.79
CA ALA A 22 -15.99 0.62 29.32
C ALA A 22 -16.07 -0.67 28.48
N GLY A 23 -14.92 -1.31 28.21
CA GLY A 23 -14.81 -2.50 27.36
C GLY A 23 -13.45 -2.47 26.68
N VAL A 24 -12.75 -3.61 26.65
CA VAL A 24 -11.44 -3.68 26.00
C VAL A 24 -11.67 -3.61 24.50
N ARG A 25 -11.29 -2.50 23.88
CA ARG A 25 -11.17 -2.42 22.43
C ARG A 25 -9.71 -2.63 22.06
N TYR A 26 -9.47 -3.00 20.81
CA TYR A 26 -8.16 -3.30 20.30
C TYR A 26 -7.90 -2.46 19.05
N GLY A 27 -6.83 -1.68 19.06
CA GLY A 27 -6.19 -1.22 17.83
C GLY A 27 -5.22 -2.30 17.35
N TYR A 28 -4.55 -2.03 16.25
CA TYR A 28 -3.41 -2.79 15.79
C TYR A 28 -2.19 -1.90 15.52
N GLU A 29 -1.04 -2.49 15.74
CA GLU A 29 0.26 -2.03 15.26
C GLU A 29 0.85 -3.16 14.40
N GLY A 30 1.53 -2.79 13.34
CA GLY A 30 2.15 -3.72 12.42
C GLY A 30 3.49 -3.21 11.94
N GLU A 31 4.36 -4.15 11.59
CA GLU A 31 5.70 -3.88 11.09
C GLU A 31 5.94 -4.66 9.80
N ILE A 32 6.60 -4.02 8.83
CA ILE A 32 6.97 -4.62 7.56
C ILE A 32 8.48 -4.65 7.49
N LEU A 33 9.05 -5.87 7.45
CA LEU A 33 10.48 -6.09 7.31
C LEU A 33 10.79 -6.69 5.94
N ALA A 34 11.84 -6.19 5.31
CA ALA A 34 12.39 -6.80 4.11
C ALA A 34 13.04 -8.13 4.49
N ALA A 35 12.57 -9.24 3.90
CA ALA A 35 13.11 -10.57 4.17
C ALA A 35 13.98 -11.11 3.03
N GLY A 36 14.10 -10.36 1.93
CA GLY A 36 14.94 -10.74 0.81
C GLY A 36 15.21 -9.60 -0.19
N PRO A 37 15.97 -9.90 -1.26
CA PRO A 37 16.54 -8.88 -2.15
C PRO A 37 15.47 -8.12 -2.96
N ARG A 38 14.28 -8.70 -3.13
CA ARG A 38 13.17 -8.03 -3.82
C ARG A 38 12.52 -7.00 -2.91
N ALA A 39 12.45 -7.28 -1.60
CA ALA A 39 11.93 -6.35 -0.61
C ALA A 39 12.88 -5.17 -0.35
N GLU A 40 14.19 -5.40 -0.42
CA GLU A 40 15.22 -4.35 -0.36
C GLU A 40 15.09 -3.35 -1.53
N ALA A 41 14.66 -3.82 -2.70
CA ALA A 41 14.43 -2.98 -3.87
C ALA A 41 13.16 -2.11 -3.76
N THR A 42 12.18 -2.49 -2.92
CA THR A 42 11.00 -1.67 -2.61
C THR A 42 11.33 -0.58 -1.58
N SER A 43 12.16 0.39 -1.98
CA SER A 43 12.39 1.60 -1.19
C SER A 43 11.09 2.38 -1.01
N GLY A 44 10.74 2.67 0.26
CA GLY A 44 9.62 3.54 0.63
C GLY A 44 8.41 2.88 1.30
N LEU A 45 8.47 1.58 1.62
CA LEU A 45 7.50 0.99 2.56
C LEU A 45 7.78 1.51 3.98
N PRO A 46 6.75 1.93 4.74
CA PRO A 46 6.93 2.28 6.13
C PRO A 46 7.32 1.02 6.92
N ALA A 47 8.37 1.13 7.74
CA ALA A 47 8.82 0.02 8.59
C ALA A 47 7.74 -0.39 9.61
N SER A 48 6.89 0.56 10.01
CA SER A 48 5.79 0.35 10.94
C SER A 48 4.54 1.10 10.50
N TYR A 49 3.38 0.53 10.81
CA TYR A 49 2.06 1.08 10.51
C TYR A 49 1.09 0.72 11.62
N ALA A 50 0.08 1.55 11.85
CA ALA A 50 -0.90 1.32 12.90
C ALA A 50 -2.29 1.75 12.42
N SER A 51 -3.33 1.16 13.01
CA SER A 51 -4.69 1.67 12.85
C SER A 51 -4.82 3.05 13.50
N ASP A 52 -5.64 3.89 12.89
CA ASP A 52 -6.07 5.15 13.48
C ASP A 52 -6.76 4.92 14.84
N VAL A 53 -6.71 5.91 15.73
CA VAL A 53 -7.32 5.86 17.07
C VAL A 53 -8.83 5.61 17.00
N GLU A 54 -9.48 6.01 15.90
CA GLU A 54 -10.90 5.74 15.66
C GLU A 54 -11.18 4.31 15.17
N MET A 55 -10.17 3.61 14.62
CA MET A 55 -10.31 2.26 14.10
C MET A 55 -9.99 1.22 15.18
N THR A 56 -11.01 0.91 15.98
CA THR A 56 -10.91 -0.05 17.08
C THR A 56 -11.79 -1.28 16.86
N PHE A 57 -11.33 -2.44 17.31
CA PHE A 57 -12.00 -3.73 17.17
C PHE A 57 -12.40 -4.29 18.54
N ASP A 58 -13.49 -5.04 18.61
CA ASP A 58 -13.94 -5.71 19.85
C ASP A 58 -13.08 -6.93 20.23
N ASN A 59 -12.22 -7.39 19.32
CA ASN A 59 -11.40 -8.58 19.52
C ASN A 59 -9.98 -8.41 18.94
N ALA A 60 -8.99 -8.85 19.72
CA ALA A 60 -7.59 -8.88 19.33
C ALA A 60 -7.34 -9.68 18.05
N ALA A 61 -8.04 -10.80 17.85
CA ALA A 61 -7.87 -11.60 16.64
C ALA A 61 -8.31 -10.81 15.39
N THR A 62 -9.44 -10.10 15.46
CA THR A 62 -9.92 -9.26 14.35
C THR A 62 -8.97 -8.09 14.07
N ALA A 63 -8.42 -7.46 15.11
CA ALA A 63 -7.41 -6.41 14.96
C ALA A 63 -6.14 -6.94 14.27
N ILE A 64 -5.69 -8.15 14.62
CA ILE A 64 -4.54 -8.80 13.99
C ILE A 64 -4.82 -9.11 12.51
N GLU A 65 -5.99 -9.67 12.17
CA GLU A 65 -6.32 -9.98 10.78
C GLU A 65 -6.43 -8.70 9.93
N ALA A 66 -7.02 -7.64 10.49
CA ALA A 66 -7.07 -6.32 9.84
C ALA A 66 -5.66 -5.74 9.62
N CYS A 67 -4.76 -5.87 10.60
CA CYS A 67 -3.37 -5.46 10.50
C CYS A 67 -2.62 -6.19 9.38
N LEU A 68 -2.77 -7.52 9.30
CA LEU A 68 -2.16 -8.31 8.24
C LEU A 68 -2.70 -7.91 6.86
N GLN A 69 -4.00 -7.63 6.76
CA GLN A 69 -4.60 -7.17 5.52
C GLN A 69 -4.07 -5.79 5.10
N ALA A 70 -3.94 -4.86 6.04
CA ALA A 70 -3.37 -3.53 5.78
C ALA A 70 -1.91 -3.63 5.32
N GLY A 71 -1.09 -4.44 5.97
CA GLY A 71 0.30 -4.68 5.57
C GLY A 71 0.42 -5.25 4.15
N ARG A 72 -0.45 -6.20 3.79
CA ARG A 72 -0.52 -6.74 2.43
C ARG A 72 -0.90 -5.67 1.41
N GLN A 73 -1.87 -4.81 1.73
CA GLN A 73 -2.26 -3.72 0.83
C GLN A 73 -1.14 -2.69 0.64
N LEU A 74 -0.36 -2.38 1.67
CA LEU A 74 0.81 -1.49 1.55
C LEU A 74 1.86 -2.09 0.61
N ILE A 75 2.18 -3.38 0.79
CA ILE A 75 3.13 -4.09 -0.06
C ILE A 75 2.62 -4.15 -1.49
N ASP A 76 1.35 -4.49 -1.69
CA ASP A 76 0.75 -4.62 -3.01
C ASP A 76 0.69 -3.28 -3.74
N THR A 77 0.23 -2.22 -3.07
CA THR A 77 0.21 -0.85 -3.62
C THR A 77 1.61 -0.41 -4.04
N ARG A 78 2.64 -0.76 -3.26
CA ARG A 78 4.00 -0.36 -3.59
C ARG A 78 4.59 -1.16 -4.74
N LEU A 79 4.34 -2.46 -4.78
CA LEU A 79 4.79 -3.33 -5.85
C LEU A 79 4.04 -3.02 -7.16
N ASP A 80 2.73 -2.85 -7.13
CA ASP A 80 1.92 -2.49 -8.30
C ASP A 80 2.26 -1.07 -8.81
N GLY A 81 2.45 -0.12 -7.90
CA GLY A 81 2.94 1.22 -8.23
C GLY A 81 4.38 1.25 -8.76
N ALA A 82 5.21 0.25 -8.42
CA ALA A 82 6.54 0.08 -9.00
C ALA A 82 6.51 -0.70 -10.34
N GLU A 83 5.54 -1.60 -10.50
CA GLU A 83 5.25 -2.36 -11.73
C GLU A 83 4.47 -1.54 -12.75
N THR A 84 4.01 -0.34 -12.38
CA THR A 84 3.53 0.70 -13.31
C THR A 84 4.74 1.52 -13.75
N PRO A 85 5.47 1.17 -14.83
CA PRO A 85 6.33 2.14 -15.47
C PRO A 85 5.44 3.33 -15.84
N ALA A 86 5.97 4.54 -15.72
CA ALA A 86 5.32 5.77 -16.13
C ALA A 86 4.98 5.76 -17.64
N ALA A 87 4.00 4.95 -18.06
CA ALA A 87 3.41 4.93 -19.39
C ALA A 87 2.45 6.12 -19.59
N SER A 88 2.56 7.15 -18.74
CA SER A 88 1.85 8.42 -18.85
C SER A 88 2.78 9.57 -18.45
N ALA A 89 4.02 9.53 -18.95
CA ALA A 89 4.83 10.72 -19.09
C ALA A 89 5.40 10.74 -20.51
N ASP A 90 4.52 10.85 -21.50
CA ASP A 90 4.90 11.46 -22.78
C ASP A 90 4.48 12.94 -22.74
N PRO A 91 5.40 13.87 -22.42
CA PRO A 91 5.22 15.29 -22.67
C PRO A 91 5.84 15.71 -24.02
N THR A 92 5.83 14.85 -25.05
CA THR A 92 6.46 15.13 -26.34
C THR A 92 5.42 15.33 -27.44
N HIS A 93 4.67 16.42 -27.35
CA HIS A 93 4.14 17.04 -28.57
C HIS A 93 4.47 18.53 -28.63
N PRO A 94 5.68 18.91 -29.11
CA PRO A 94 5.89 20.23 -29.68
C PRO A 94 5.45 20.27 -31.16
N PRO A 95 5.15 21.47 -31.68
CA PRO A 95 4.20 21.70 -32.77
C PRO A 95 4.82 21.47 -34.14
N GLY A 96 4.17 20.66 -34.98
CA GLY A 96 4.59 20.38 -36.35
C GLY A 96 3.55 20.82 -37.37
N LEU A 97 3.82 21.94 -38.05
CA LEU A 97 3.23 22.28 -39.34
C LEU A 97 3.31 21.09 -40.31
N ALA A 98 2.19 20.70 -40.93
CA ALA A 98 2.19 20.09 -42.26
C ALA A 98 0.79 20.16 -42.89
N GLU A 99 0.70 21.06 -43.87
CA GLU A 99 -0.12 21.06 -45.08
C GLU A 99 -1.00 19.83 -45.38
N GLY A 100 -2.27 20.08 -45.73
CA GLY A 100 -3.16 19.07 -46.28
C GLY A 100 -4.56 19.58 -46.67
N HIS A 101 -4.66 20.20 -47.85
CA HIS A 101 -5.81 20.26 -48.77
C HIS A 101 -7.24 20.00 -48.23
N PRO A 102 -8.20 20.94 -48.38
CA PRO A 102 -9.60 20.56 -48.59
C PRO A 102 -9.83 20.19 -50.06
N ARG A 103 -10.04 18.90 -50.31
CA ARG A 103 -10.52 18.38 -51.59
C ARG A 103 -12.02 18.64 -51.73
N SER A 104 -12.37 19.58 -52.62
CA SER A 104 -13.57 19.70 -53.49
C SER A 104 -15.01 19.49 -52.98
N THR A 105 -15.93 20.06 -53.78
CA THR A 105 -17.40 19.84 -53.93
C THR A 105 -18.21 20.86 -53.10
N ILE A 106 -19.07 21.74 -53.64
CA ILE A 106 -19.87 21.86 -54.88
C ILE A 106 -19.89 23.33 -55.31
#